data_AF-A0A6A2WYG1-F1
#
_entry.id   AF-A0A6A2WYG1-F1
#
_cell.length_a   1.000
_cell.length_b   1.000
_cell.length_c   1.000
_cell.angle_alpha   90.00
_cell.angle_beta   90.00
_cell.angle_gamma   90.00
#
_symmetry.space_group_name_H-M   'P 1'
#
loop_
_entity.id
_entity.type
_entity.pdbx_description
1 polymer ?
#
loop_
_entity_poly.entity_id
_entity_poly.type
_entity_poly.pdbx_seq_one_letter_code
_entity_poly.pdbx_strand_id
1 'polypeptide(L)'
;MVAYTNSNAKAICSAVRTAIARERRMAASLIRFHFHDCFVQPILDSEARKKRFDHHKHECSYKPASSFYSQFQSLIDLFGGKGLSAKDMVALSGSPTIGQAQCITFRGRIYNNASDIDAGFASTRRRRCPANLGYGDGNMAAMDLVTPNSFDNNYYKNLMKRRVF
;
A
#
# COMPACT_ATOMS: atom_id res chain seq x y z
N MET A 1 29.43 -28.39 5.96
CA MET A 1 28.53 -27.22 5.91
C MET A 1 27.10 -27.73 5.77
N VAL A 2 26.34 -27.86 6.86
CA VAL A 2 24.94 -28.33 6.80
C VAL A 2 24.05 -27.11 6.65
N ALA A 3 23.40 -26.96 5.50
CA ALA A 3 22.38 -25.94 5.32
C ALA A 3 21.15 -26.30 6.16
N TYR A 4 20.89 -25.55 7.22
CA TYR A 4 19.61 -25.57 7.93
C TYR A 4 18.52 -25.06 6.99
N THR A 5 17.97 -25.92 6.12
CA THR A 5 16.77 -25.56 5.38
C THR A 5 15.56 -25.87 6.25
N ASN A 6 14.95 -24.85 6.82
CA ASN A 6 13.69 -24.97 7.54
C ASN A 6 12.61 -25.46 6.55
N SER A 7 12.12 -26.68 6.74
CA SER A 7 11.09 -27.32 5.88
C SER A 7 9.83 -26.47 5.76
N ASN A 8 9.48 -25.72 6.81
CA ASN A 8 8.34 -24.82 6.83
C ASN A 8 8.57 -23.61 5.91
N ALA A 9 9.79 -23.06 5.88
CA ALA A 9 10.12 -21.93 4.99
C ALA A 9 10.02 -22.33 3.50
N LYS A 10 10.44 -23.56 3.17
CA LYS A 10 10.29 -24.11 1.81
C LYS A 10 8.81 -24.33 1.45
N ALA A 11 8.01 -24.84 2.38
CA ALA A 11 6.57 -25.03 2.19
C ALA A 11 5.85 -23.70 1.95
N ILE A 12 6.14 -22.67 2.74
CA ILE A 12 5.58 -21.32 2.58
C ILE A 12 5.97 -20.73 1.23
N CYS A 13 7.25 -20.81 0.84
CA CYS A 13 7.70 -20.33 -0.47
C CYS A 13 6.99 -21.03 -1.63
N SER A 14 6.72 -22.33 -1.52
CA SER A 14 5.99 -23.10 -2.53
C SER A 14 4.53 -22.67 -2.64
N ALA A 15 3.85 -22.51 -1.50
CA ALA A 15 2.46 -22.05 -1.45
C ALA A 15 2.31 -20.64 -2.03
N VAL A 16 3.19 -19.71 -1.65
CA VAL A 16 3.21 -18.33 -2.18
C VAL A 16 3.47 -18.32 -3.68
N ARG A 17 4.45 -19.09 -4.18
CA ARG A 17 4.72 -19.19 -5.63
C ARG A 17 3.53 -19.74 -6.40
N THR A 18 2.86 -20.77 -5.87
CA THR A 18 1.67 -21.37 -6.49
C THR A 18 0.52 -20.37 -6.56
N ALA A 19 0.28 -19.63 -5.47
CA ALA A 19 -0.71 -18.57 -5.40
C ALA A 19 -0.45 -17.46 -6.43
N ILE A 20 0.78 -16.95 -6.48
CA ILE A 20 1.18 -15.89 -7.43
C ILE A 20 1.12 -16.40 -8.89
N ALA A 21 1.46 -17.66 -9.14
CA ALA A 21 1.37 -18.25 -10.47
C ALA A 21 -0.09 -18.36 -10.95
N ARG A 22 -1.04 -18.60 -10.04
CA ARG A 22 -2.48 -18.63 -10.34
C ARG A 22 -3.04 -17.22 -10.55
N GLU A 23 -2.69 -16.28 -9.67
CA GLU A 23 -3.10 -14.89 -9.79
C GLU A 23 -1.96 -13.96 -9.36
N ARG A 24 -1.31 -13.30 -10.34
CA ARG A 24 -0.14 -12.43 -10.08
C ARG A 24 -0.43 -11.30 -9.08
N ARG A 25 -1.68 -10.86 -8.98
CA ARG A 25 -2.12 -9.82 -8.04
C ARG A 25 -2.04 -10.27 -6.58
N MET A 26 -2.03 -11.57 -6.31
CA MET A 26 -1.83 -12.09 -4.95
C MET A 26 -0.49 -11.62 -4.36
N ALA A 27 0.54 -11.39 -5.18
CA ALA A 27 1.80 -10.82 -4.71
C ALA A 27 1.58 -9.42 -4.09
N ALA A 28 0.78 -8.57 -4.74
CA ALA A 28 0.44 -7.25 -4.24
C ALA A 28 -0.37 -7.32 -2.95
N SER A 29 -1.37 -8.22 -2.91
CA SER A 29 -2.22 -8.42 -1.73
C SER A 29 -1.41 -8.89 -0.52
N LEU A 30 -0.46 -9.81 -0.71
CA LEU A 30 0.41 -10.32 0.36
C LEU A 30 1.36 -9.23 0.89
N ILE A 31 1.96 -8.42 0.01
CA ILE A 31 2.81 -7.29 0.42
C ILE A 31 1.99 -6.26 1.20
N ARG A 32 0.79 -5.93 0.71
CA ARG A 32 -0.11 -4.99 1.39
C ARG A 32 -0.58 -5.52 2.74
N PHE A 33 -0.91 -6.81 2.82
CA PHE A 33 -1.29 -7.45 4.08
C PHE A 33 -0.16 -7.40 5.10
N HIS A 34 1.07 -7.76 4.69
CA HIS A 34 2.25 -7.67 5.57
C HIS A 34 2.50 -6.24 6.06
N PHE A 35 2.34 -5.25 5.18
CA PHE A 35 2.43 -3.85 5.55
C PHE A 35 1.36 -3.47 6.57
N HIS A 36 0.10 -3.89 6.37
CA HIS A 36 -0.97 -3.65 7.34
C HIS A 36 -0.71 -4.35 8.69
N ASP A 37 -0.24 -5.60 8.72
CA ASP A 37 0.07 -6.32 9.96
C ASP A 37 1.20 -5.64 10.77
N CYS A 38 2.22 -5.13 10.08
CA CYS A 38 3.35 -4.48 10.75
C CYS A 38 3.03 -3.05 11.21
N PHE A 39 2.11 -2.36 10.54
CA PHE A 39 1.78 -0.96 10.81
C PHE A 39 0.45 -0.76 11.56
N VAL A 40 -0.46 -1.74 11.58
CA VAL A 40 -1.77 -1.73 12.26
C VAL A 40 -1.87 -2.93 13.19
N GLN A 41 -1.75 -2.72 14.51
CA GLN A 41 -1.85 -3.82 15.47
C GLN A 41 -3.28 -4.35 15.59
N PRO A 42 -3.49 -5.67 15.72
CA PRO A 42 -4.79 -6.23 16.05
C PRO A 42 -5.16 -5.85 17.49
N ILE A 43 -6.28 -5.14 17.62
CA ILE A 43 -7.03 -5.02 18.86
C ILE A 43 -7.52 -6.43 19.20
N LEU A 44 -6.81 -7.13 20.07
CA LEU A 44 -7.38 -8.26 20.78
C LEU A 44 -7.42 -7.94 22.25
N ASP A 45 -8.60 -8.24 22.78
CA ASP A 45 -9.13 -7.89 24.07
C ASP A 45 -8.19 -8.23 25.23
N SER A 46 -8.33 -7.39 26.24
CA SER A 46 -7.66 -7.37 27.51
C SER A 46 -7.51 -8.74 28.21
N GLU A 47 -6.33 -8.93 28.81
CA GLU A 47 -6.00 -9.92 29.87
C GLU A 47 -5.49 -11.33 29.51
N ALA A 48 -4.46 -11.47 28.65
CA ALA A 48 -3.52 -12.61 28.77
C ALA A 48 -2.17 -12.42 28.06
N ARG A 49 -1.28 -11.59 28.65
CA ARG A 49 0.21 -11.70 28.67
C ARG A 49 0.89 -10.33 28.77
N LYS A 50 0.61 -9.64 29.86
CA LYS A 50 1.47 -8.55 30.35
C LYS A 50 2.62 -9.12 31.18
N LYS A 51 3.52 -9.91 30.56
CA LYS A 51 4.85 -10.29 31.12
C LYS A 51 5.85 -10.62 30.00
N ARG A 52 6.26 -9.64 29.18
CA ARG A 52 7.60 -9.69 28.56
C ARG A 52 8.17 -8.39 27.96
N PHE A 53 7.42 -7.30 27.83
CA PHE A 53 8.01 -6.08 27.23
C PHE A 53 7.58 -4.83 27.98
N ASP A 54 8.54 -4.24 28.67
CA ASP A 54 8.38 -2.99 29.42
C ASP A 54 8.37 -1.79 28.46
N HIS A 55 7.23 -1.09 28.52
CA HIS A 55 7.15 0.35 28.72
C HIS A 55 7.83 1.29 27.70
N HIS A 56 7.18 1.50 26.55
CA HIS A 56 7.00 2.86 26.05
C HIS A 56 5.60 3.03 25.46
N LYS A 57 4.85 3.95 26.07
CA LYS A 57 3.45 4.31 25.75
C LYS A 57 3.34 4.77 24.30
N HIS A 58 2.44 4.18 23.52
CA HIS A 58 1.93 4.82 22.30
C HIS A 58 0.41 4.61 22.18
N GLU A 59 -0.31 5.71 22.37
CA GLU A 59 -1.71 5.88 22.01
C GLU A 59 -1.90 5.72 20.50
N CYS A 60 -3.04 5.15 20.11
CA CYS A 60 -3.55 5.24 18.74
C CYS A 60 -3.91 6.70 18.44
N SER A 61 -3.10 7.39 17.64
CA SER A 61 -3.41 8.75 17.22
C SER A 61 -3.82 8.79 15.74
N TYR A 62 -5.12 8.76 15.49
CA TYR A 62 -5.67 9.26 14.23
C TYR A 62 -5.48 10.78 14.22
N LYS A 63 -4.41 11.27 13.60
CA LYS A 63 -4.17 12.69 13.37
C LYS A 63 -4.72 13.03 11.98
N PRO A 64 -5.83 13.78 11.86
CA PRO A 64 -6.26 14.28 10.56
C PRO A 64 -5.26 15.35 10.09
N ALA A 65 -4.44 15.02 9.10
CA ALA A 65 -3.50 15.97 8.50
C ALA A 65 -4.22 16.82 7.42
N SER A 66 -4.71 17.99 7.82
CA SER A 66 -5.20 19.04 6.93
C SER A 66 -4.07 19.97 6.50
N SER A 67 -3.13 19.49 5.68
CA SER A 67 -2.24 20.27 4.79
C SER A 67 -1.24 19.33 4.11
N PHE A 68 -0.87 19.61 2.87
CA PHE A 68 0.07 18.80 2.09
C PHE A 68 1.45 18.63 2.77
N TYR A 69 1.95 19.67 3.45
CA TYR A 69 3.23 19.62 4.18
C TYR A 69 3.15 18.83 5.50
N SER A 70 2.01 18.89 6.20
CA SER A 70 1.82 18.11 7.44
C SER A 70 1.67 16.60 7.14
N GLN A 71 1.25 16.23 5.93
CA GLN A 71 1.10 14.84 5.51
C GLN A 71 2.45 14.15 5.30
N PHE A 72 3.45 14.82 4.70
CA PHE A 72 4.78 14.24 4.50
C PHE A 72 5.56 14.09 5.81
N GLN A 73 5.55 15.11 6.67
CA GLN A 73 6.23 15.03 7.97
C GLN A 73 5.58 13.99 8.88
N SER A 74 4.24 13.89 8.89
CA SER A 74 3.55 12.82 9.63
C SER A 74 3.93 11.43 9.14
N LEU A 75 4.17 11.26 7.83
CA LEU A 75 4.63 9.99 7.27
C LEU A 75 6.08 9.67 7.70
N ILE A 76 6.96 10.67 7.69
CA ILE A 76 8.33 10.50 8.20
C ILE A 76 8.30 10.08 9.68
N ASP A 77 7.49 10.76 10.50
CA ASP A 77 7.40 10.48 11.92
C ASP A 77 6.79 9.10 12.19
N LEU A 78 5.79 8.69 11.41
CA LEU A 78 5.18 7.35 11.49
C LEU A 78 6.19 6.24 11.18
N PHE A 79 6.97 6.41 10.10
CA PHE A 79 8.01 5.46 9.72
C PHE A 79 9.18 5.49 10.71
N GLY A 80 9.55 6.67 11.20
CA GLY A 80 10.56 6.87 12.23
C GLY A 80 10.21 6.16 13.54
N GLY A 81 8.93 6.18 13.95
CA GLY A 81 8.41 5.42 15.10
C GLY A 81 8.51 3.89 14.94
N LYS A 82 8.74 3.39 13.73
CA LYS A 82 9.03 1.99 13.41
C LYS A 82 10.52 1.72 13.13
N GLY A 83 11.39 2.71 13.36
CA GLY A 83 12.83 2.62 13.10
C GLY A 83 13.20 2.68 11.62
N LEU A 84 12.29 3.15 10.77
CA LEU A 84 12.49 3.24 9.32
C LEU A 84 12.86 4.67 8.92
N SER A 85 13.82 4.80 8.01
CA SER A 85 14.26 6.09 7.49
C SER A 85 13.29 6.64 6.43
N ALA A 86 13.43 7.92 6.09
CA ALA A 86 12.71 8.50 4.95
C ALA A 86 13.00 7.77 3.62
N LYS A 87 14.18 7.16 3.49
CA LYS A 87 14.53 6.33 2.33
C LYS A 87 13.71 5.03 2.32
N ASP A 88 13.55 4.39 3.46
CA ASP A 88 12.73 3.18 3.61
C ASP A 88 11.26 3.49 3.36
N MET A 89 10.78 4.66 3.83
CA MET A 89 9.45 5.16 3.52
C MET A 89 9.22 5.29 2.01
N VAL A 90 10.13 5.96 1.28
CA VAL A 90 10.02 6.11 -0.17
C VAL A 90 10.06 4.75 -0.87
N ALA A 91 10.94 3.84 -0.45
CA ALA A 91 11.05 2.50 -1.00
C ALA A 91 9.77 1.67 -0.78
N LEU A 92 9.21 1.72 0.42
CA LEU A 92 7.98 0.99 0.78
C LEU A 92 6.73 1.60 0.12
N SER A 93 6.75 2.91 -0.17
CA SER A 93 5.70 3.59 -0.95
C SER A 93 5.62 3.10 -2.39
N GLY A 94 6.64 2.41 -2.91
CA GLY A 94 6.65 1.78 -4.23
C GLY A 94 5.94 0.43 -4.30
N SER A 95 5.54 -0.14 -3.17
CA SER A 95 4.76 -1.39 -3.08
C SER A 95 3.49 -1.44 -3.96
N PRO A 96 2.78 -0.33 -4.21
CA PRO A 96 1.63 -0.30 -5.12
C PRO A 96 1.96 -0.50 -6.61
N THR A 97 3.23 -0.69 -7.00
CA THR A 97 3.64 -0.94 -8.40
C THR A 97 2.89 -2.14 -9.02
N ILE A 98 2.54 -3.13 -8.20
CA ILE A 98 1.68 -4.26 -8.57
C ILE A 98 0.32 -4.15 -7.88
N GLY A 99 -0.75 -4.54 -8.58
CA GLY A 99 -2.09 -4.63 -8.00
C GLY A 99 -3.10 -3.63 -8.55
N GLN A 100 -4.23 -3.51 -7.86
CA GLN A 100 -5.35 -2.67 -8.27
C GLN A 100 -5.93 -1.88 -7.10
N ALA A 101 -6.49 -0.72 -7.43
CA ALA A 101 -7.28 0.09 -6.54
C ALA A 101 -8.74 0.10 -7.01
N GLN A 102 -9.67 0.16 -6.06
CA GLN A 102 -11.09 0.35 -6.33
C GLN A 102 -11.36 1.82 -6.65
N CYS A 103 -12.28 2.08 -7.59
CA CYS A 103 -12.68 3.42 -8.00
C CYS A 103 -12.98 4.36 -6.83
N ILE A 104 -13.64 3.87 -5.77
CA ILE A 104 -13.94 4.67 -4.57
C ILE A 104 -12.70 5.31 -3.93
N THR A 105 -11.54 4.64 -3.98
CA THR A 105 -10.32 5.10 -3.33
C THR A 105 -9.61 6.25 -4.06
N PHE A 106 -9.87 6.44 -5.36
CA PHE A 106 -9.21 7.46 -6.17
C PHE A 106 -10.16 8.41 -6.90
N ARG A 107 -11.49 8.16 -6.83
CA ARG A 107 -12.52 8.96 -7.52
C ARG A 107 -12.36 10.45 -7.24
N GLY A 108 -12.20 10.83 -5.97
CA GLY A 108 -12.06 12.22 -5.57
C GLY A 108 -10.93 12.93 -6.32
N ARG A 109 -9.78 12.27 -6.49
CA ARG A 109 -8.63 12.87 -7.15
C ARG A 109 -8.81 12.98 -8.67
N ILE A 110 -9.33 11.94 -9.33
CA ILE A 110 -9.49 11.97 -10.79
C ILE A 110 -10.57 12.95 -11.28
N TYR A 111 -11.49 13.41 -10.42
CA TYR A 111 -12.51 14.41 -10.78
C TYR A 111 -12.24 15.79 -10.18
N ASN A 112 -11.24 15.95 -9.31
CA ASN A 112 -10.89 17.24 -8.73
C ASN A 112 -10.06 18.08 -9.71
N ASN A 113 -10.58 19.23 -10.13
CA ASN A 113 -9.91 20.16 -11.03
C ASN A 113 -8.68 20.85 -10.41
N ALA A 114 -8.57 20.86 -9.08
CA ALA A 114 -7.39 21.37 -8.36
C ALA A 114 -6.31 20.29 -8.15
N SER A 115 -6.51 19.07 -8.64
CA SER A 115 -5.51 18.01 -8.52
C SER A 115 -4.34 18.21 -9.48
N ASP A 116 -3.16 17.78 -9.04
CA ASP A 116 -1.93 17.69 -9.81
C ASP A 116 -1.89 16.51 -10.82
N ILE A 117 -2.97 15.72 -10.96
CA ILE A 117 -3.00 14.53 -11.80
C ILE A 117 -2.91 14.86 -13.31
N ASP A 118 -2.20 14.02 -14.08
CA ASP A 118 -2.16 14.13 -15.55
C ASP A 118 -3.58 14.00 -16.15
N ALA A 119 -4.00 14.99 -16.94
CA ALA A 119 -5.36 15.07 -17.45
C ALA A 119 -5.72 13.87 -18.37
N GLY A 120 -4.76 13.41 -19.18
CA GLY A 120 -4.93 12.24 -20.05
C GLY A 120 -5.08 10.94 -19.23
N PHE A 121 -4.27 10.79 -18.19
CA PHE A 121 -4.40 9.70 -17.24
C PHE A 121 -5.75 9.73 -16.51
N ALA A 122 -6.15 10.88 -15.97
CA ALA A 122 -7.45 11.03 -15.31
C ALA A 122 -8.60 10.64 -16.25
N SER A 123 -8.60 11.15 -17.49
CA SER A 123 -9.59 10.80 -18.52
C SER A 123 -9.65 9.29 -18.79
N THR A 124 -8.49 8.63 -18.89
CA THR A 124 -8.41 7.16 -19.07
C THR A 124 -9.09 6.41 -17.92
N ARG A 125 -8.95 6.90 -16.68
CA ARG A 125 -9.51 6.24 -15.49
C ARG A 125 -11.01 6.49 -15.32
N ARG A 126 -11.48 7.67 -15.69
CA ARG A 126 -12.92 8.01 -15.67
C ARG A 126 -13.77 7.06 -16.52
N ARG A 127 -13.20 6.46 -17.58
CA ARG A 127 -13.89 5.46 -18.44
C ARG A 127 -14.50 4.29 -17.67
N ARG A 128 -13.89 3.86 -16.56
CA ARG A 128 -14.41 2.77 -15.69
C ARG A 128 -14.70 3.24 -14.27
N CYS A 129 -14.68 4.54 -14.00
CA CYS A 129 -14.90 5.09 -12.67
C CYS A 129 -15.90 6.26 -12.78
N PRO A 130 -17.21 5.99 -12.70
CA PRO A 130 -18.26 7.01 -12.80
C PRO A 130 -18.09 8.11 -11.75
N ALA A 131 -18.51 9.33 -12.08
CA ALA A 131 -18.44 10.48 -11.18
C ALA A 131 -19.39 10.36 -9.98
N ASN A 132 -20.54 9.72 -10.18
CA ASN A 132 -21.58 9.56 -9.15
C ASN A 132 -21.06 8.66 -8.02
N LEU A 133 -21.18 9.14 -6.78
CA LEU A 133 -20.87 8.37 -5.58
C LEU A 133 -21.80 7.15 -5.49
N GLY A 134 -21.27 5.99 -5.09
CA GLY A 134 -22.02 4.73 -5.03
C GLY A 134 -22.07 3.95 -6.35
N TYR A 135 -21.71 4.57 -7.49
CA TYR A 135 -21.75 3.91 -8.80
C TYR A 135 -20.37 3.48 -9.26
N GLY A 136 -20.21 2.16 -9.48
CA GLY A 136 -18.94 1.59 -9.93
C GLY A 136 -17.82 1.68 -8.91
N ASP A 137 -18.13 1.85 -7.62
CA ASP A 137 -17.16 1.96 -6.52
C ASP A 137 -16.15 0.80 -6.52
N GLY A 138 -16.63 -0.43 -6.75
CA GLY A 138 -15.81 -1.63 -6.82
C GLY A 138 -15.04 -1.81 -8.13
N ASN A 139 -15.19 -0.92 -9.11
CA ASN A 139 -14.47 -1.04 -10.38
C ASN A 139 -12.96 -0.93 -10.15
N MET A 140 -12.25 -1.97 -10.55
CA MET A 140 -10.82 -2.07 -10.31
C MET A 140 -10.01 -1.40 -11.41
N ALA A 141 -8.97 -0.67 -11.01
CA ALA A 141 -8.02 -0.02 -11.88
C ALA A 141 -6.61 -0.45 -11.48
N ALA A 142 -5.79 -0.91 -12.43
CA ALA A 142 -4.39 -1.24 -12.15
C ALA A 142 -3.63 -0.02 -11.64
N MET A 143 -2.76 -0.16 -10.65
CA MET A 143 -2.03 0.96 -10.06
C MET A 143 -0.90 1.45 -10.99
N ASP A 144 -0.27 0.53 -11.73
CA ASP A 144 0.62 0.81 -12.85
C ASP A 144 -0.03 0.41 -14.19
N LEU A 145 -0.02 1.30 -15.19
CA LEU A 145 -0.54 1.01 -16.54
C LEU A 145 0.48 0.33 -17.46
N VAL A 146 1.77 0.50 -17.20
CA VAL A 146 2.85 -0.02 -18.05
C VAL A 146 3.19 -1.44 -17.63
N THR A 147 3.34 -1.68 -16.33
CA THR A 147 3.78 -2.96 -15.77
C THR A 147 2.90 -3.45 -14.62
N PRO A 148 1.57 -3.62 -14.82
CA PRO A 148 0.59 -3.88 -13.76
C PRO A 148 0.82 -5.14 -12.90
N ASN A 149 1.67 -6.04 -13.38
CA ASN A 149 1.97 -7.32 -12.72
C ASN A 149 3.49 -7.56 -12.55
N SER A 150 4.32 -6.52 -12.70
CA SER A 150 5.77 -6.62 -12.49
C SER A 150 6.18 -5.71 -11.35
N PHE A 151 7.00 -6.21 -10.43
CA PHE A 151 7.56 -5.39 -9.37
C PHE A 151 8.82 -4.70 -9.89
N ASP A 152 8.69 -3.44 -10.27
CA ASP A 152 9.77 -2.63 -10.81
C ASP A 152 9.66 -1.15 -10.38
N ASN A 153 10.54 -0.30 -10.92
CA ASN A 153 10.60 1.12 -10.60
C ASN A 153 9.62 2.00 -11.40
N ASN A 154 8.71 1.42 -12.17
CA ASN A 154 7.83 2.17 -13.05
C ASN A 154 6.76 2.96 -12.28
N TYR A 155 6.38 2.52 -11.07
CA TYR A 155 5.63 3.35 -10.13
C TYR A 155 6.24 4.75 -9.95
N TYR A 156 7.54 4.84 -9.71
CA TYR A 156 8.22 6.13 -9.54
C TYR A 156 8.30 6.93 -10.84
N LYS A 157 8.45 6.26 -11.98
CA LYS A 157 8.40 6.93 -13.30
C LYS A 157 7.01 7.52 -13.57
N ASN A 158 5.95 6.82 -13.17
CA ASN A 158 4.58 7.29 -13.25
C ASN A 158 4.33 8.45 -12.28
N LEU A 159 4.90 8.41 -11.07
CA LEU A 159 4.82 9.49 -10.09
C LEU A 159 5.39 10.80 -10.65
N MET A 160 6.58 10.75 -11.26
CA MET A 160 7.20 11.92 -11.90
C MET A 160 6.38 12.47 -13.08
N LYS A 161 5.57 11.62 -13.73
CA LYS A 161 4.65 12.00 -14.81
C LYS A 161 3.24 12.34 -14.30
N ARG A 162 3.01 12.35 -12.99
CA ARG A 162 1.70 12.59 -12.34
C ARG A 162 0.62 11.58 -12.77
N ARG A 163 1.03 10.35 -13.05
CA ARG A 163 0.19 9.20 -13.51
C ARG A 163 0.02 8.13 -12.44
N VAL A 164 -0.08 8.55 -11.19
CA VAL A 164 -0.47 7.71 -10.04
C VAL A 164 -1.84 8.19 -9.54
N PHE A 165 -2.48 7.44 -8.66
CA PHE A 165 -3.67 7.90 -7.92
C PHE A 165 -3.27 8.44 -6.56
#